data_AF-A7S3E1-F1
#
_entry.id   AF-A7S3E1-F1
#
_cell.length_a   1.000
_cell.length_b   1.000
_cell.length_c   1.000
_cell.angle_alpha   90.00
_cell.angle_beta   90.00
_cell.angle_gamma   90.00
#
_symmetry.space_group_name_H-M   'P 1'
#
loop_
_entity.id
_entity.type
_entity.pdbx_description
1 polymer ?
#
loop_
_entity_poly.entity_id
_entity_poly.type
_entity_poly.pdbx_seq_one_letter_code
_entity_poly.pdbx_strand_id
1 'polypeptide(L)'
;MASGGVDFPPVRSLQDFLTNAEFTTPSLNDTERMSNRVINNLIYYQTNYFLCVIIIFLIVGTLYPKDLIIGAVSLATAVVLYAKILKKRDMMKKHGQASANLAPIGVGAIVVLLLYMMGSVLVFLWGVTMPLVVVLLHSICRKRNLKNKFANVSEMFKERPTPMSIMLATIQDEEDPRDIYRISRN
;
A
#
# COMPACT_ATOMS: atom_id res chain seq x y z
N MET A 1 -26.75 -0.31 20.46
CA MET A 1 -25.35 -0.31 20.01
C MET A 1 -25.18 -1.49 19.06
N ALA A 2 -25.31 -1.26 17.75
CA ALA A 2 -25.11 -2.31 16.76
C ALA A 2 -23.62 -2.67 16.73
N SER A 3 -23.29 -3.93 16.96
CA SER A 3 -21.94 -4.47 16.84
C SER A 3 -21.41 -4.18 15.43
N GLY A 4 -20.42 -3.29 15.32
CA GLY A 4 -19.77 -2.87 14.08
C GLY A 4 -19.01 -4.01 13.40
N GLY A 5 -19.75 -4.91 12.77
CA GLY A 5 -19.18 -6.01 11.99
C GLY A 5 -18.72 -5.50 10.63
N VAL A 6 -17.52 -5.88 10.23
CA VAL A 6 -16.98 -5.67 8.88
C VAL A 6 -17.26 -6.91 8.04
N ASP A 7 -17.80 -6.74 6.83
CA ASP A 7 -18.08 -7.86 5.91
C ASP A 7 -16.94 -8.03 4.90
N PHE A 8 -16.46 -9.26 4.74
CA PHE A 8 -15.42 -9.56 3.75
C PHE A 8 -16.08 -10.07 2.47
N PRO A 9 -15.93 -9.36 1.34
CA PRO A 9 -16.52 -9.79 0.08
C PRO A 9 -15.92 -11.13 -0.38
N PRO A 10 -16.70 -12.00 -1.03
CA PRO A 10 -16.19 -13.27 -1.53
C PRO A 10 -15.14 -13.06 -2.63
N VAL A 11 -14.22 -14.03 -2.78
CA VAL A 11 -13.26 -14.06 -3.87
C VAL A 11 -13.99 -14.12 -5.22
N ARG A 12 -13.61 -13.25 -6.16
CA ARG A 12 -14.13 -13.26 -7.53
C ARG A 12 -13.37 -14.28 -8.37
N SER A 13 -14.02 -14.86 -9.36
CA SER A 13 -13.40 -15.89 -10.20
C SER A 13 -12.16 -15.33 -10.91
N LEU A 14 -11.11 -16.16 -11.05
CA LEU A 14 -9.89 -15.78 -11.76
C LEU A 14 -10.16 -15.44 -13.23
N GLN A 15 -11.13 -16.11 -13.84
CA GLN A 15 -11.56 -15.79 -15.20
C GLN A 15 -12.13 -14.38 -15.30
N ASP A 16 -12.95 -13.94 -14.34
CA ASP A 16 -13.39 -12.54 -14.30
C ASP A 16 -12.17 -11.65 -14.05
N PHE A 17 -11.37 -11.93 -13.02
CA PHE A 17 -10.25 -11.10 -12.60
C PHE A 17 -9.13 -10.92 -13.64
N LEU A 18 -8.81 -11.92 -14.47
CA LEU A 18 -7.66 -11.87 -15.39
C LEU A 18 -8.04 -12.12 -16.86
N THR A 19 -8.87 -13.11 -17.13
CA THR A 19 -9.02 -13.68 -18.48
C THR A 19 -10.07 -12.96 -19.33
N ASN A 20 -11.24 -12.68 -18.76
CA ASN A 20 -12.33 -11.94 -19.38
C ASN A 20 -12.21 -10.43 -19.09
N ALA A 21 -10.98 -9.98 -18.85
CA ALA A 21 -10.66 -8.64 -18.44
C ALA A 21 -10.44 -7.75 -19.66
N GLU A 22 -11.24 -6.71 -19.79
CA GLU A 22 -10.93 -5.64 -20.74
C GLU A 22 -10.00 -4.62 -20.07
N PHE A 23 -8.80 -4.46 -20.60
CA PHE A 23 -7.86 -3.43 -20.17
C PHE A 23 -7.85 -2.26 -21.14
N THR A 24 -7.66 -1.06 -20.63
CA THR A 24 -7.48 0.17 -21.39
C THR A 24 -6.43 1.02 -20.71
N THR A 25 -5.69 1.79 -21.49
CA THR A 25 -4.79 2.81 -20.92
C THR A 25 -5.60 3.84 -20.13
N PRO A 26 -5.09 4.31 -18.98
CA PRO A 26 -5.75 5.37 -18.22
C PRO A 26 -5.78 6.66 -19.03
N SER A 27 -6.94 7.32 -19.04
CA SER A 27 -7.06 8.67 -19.59
C SER A 27 -6.54 9.68 -18.57
N LEU A 28 -5.36 10.25 -18.81
CA LEU A 28 -4.78 11.26 -17.92
C LEU A 28 -5.54 12.60 -17.94
N ASN A 29 -6.35 12.84 -18.98
CA ASN A 29 -7.16 14.05 -19.12
C ASN A 29 -8.44 14.05 -18.28
N ASP A 30 -8.88 12.88 -17.80
CA ASP A 30 -10.13 12.70 -17.06
C ASP A 30 -9.83 11.93 -15.77
N THR A 31 -9.34 12.68 -14.79
CA THR A 31 -8.87 12.17 -13.49
C THR A 31 -10.03 11.66 -12.63
N GLU A 32 -11.21 12.26 -12.74
CA GLU A 32 -12.42 11.84 -12.03
C GLU A 32 -12.87 10.46 -12.52
N ARG A 33 -12.99 10.27 -13.84
CA ARG A 33 -13.34 8.97 -14.41
C ARG A 33 -12.31 7.88 -14.09
N MET A 34 -11.03 8.24 -14.05
CA MET A 34 -9.96 7.33 -13.64
C MET A 34 -10.11 6.94 -12.16
N SER A 35 -10.34 7.92 -11.28
CA SER A 35 -10.57 7.69 -9.85
C SER A 35 -11.77 6.76 -9.61
N ASN A 36 -12.91 7.04 -10.25
CA ASN A 36 -14.12 6.21 -10.14
C ASN A 36 -13.86 4.79 -10.63
N ARG A 37 -13.05 4.61 -11.68
CA ARG A 37 -12.64 3.28 -12.15
C ARG A 37 -11.80 2.54 -11.10
N VAL A 38 -10.82 3.21 -10.51
CA VAL A 38 -9.96 2.64 -9.45
C VAL A 38 -10.79 2.20 -8.26
N ILE A 39 -11.62 3.09 -7.71
CA ILE A 39 -12.50 2.82 -6.56
C ILE A 39 -13.41 1.62 -6.83
N ASN A 40 -14.10 1.63 -7.98
CA ASN A 40 -15.00 0.53 -8.36
C ASN A 40 -14.26 -0.80 -8.45
N ASN A 41 -13.07 -0.82 -9.05
CA ASN A 41 -12.31 -2.06 -9.19
C ASN A 41 -11.74 -2.54 -7.84
N LEU A 42 -11.20 -1.62 -7.02
CA LEU A 42 -10.72 -1.89 -5.68
C LEU A 42 -11.79 -2.63 -4.86
N ILE A 43 -12.99 -2.04 -4.74
CA ILE A 43 -14.06 -2.62 -3.94
C ILE A 43 -14.51 -3.98 -4.46
N TYR A 44 -14.70 -4.11 -5.78
CA TYR A 44 -15.24 -5.35 -6.36
C TYR A 44 -14.27 -6.53 -6.30
N TYR A 45 -12.96 -6.28 -6.50
CA TYR A 45 -11.91 -7.31 -6.47
C TYR A 45 -11.10 -7.30 -5.17
N GLN A 46 -11.60 -6.68 -4.10
CA GLN A 46 -10.90 -6.51 -2.82
C GLN A 46 -10.15 -7.77 -2.36
N THR A 47 -10.85 -8.91 -2.30
CA THR A 47 -10.28 -10.17 -1.80
C THR A 47 -9.27 -10.76 -2.78
N ASN A 48 -9.48 -10.59 -4.10
CA ASN A 48 -8.48 -10.96 -5.11
C ASN A 48 -7.21 -10.13 -4.97
N TYR A 49 -7.33 -8.82 -4.74
CA TYR A 49 -6.18 -7.96 -4.52
C TYR A 49 -5.40 -8.33 -3.27
N PHE A 50 -6.10 -8.62 -2.18
CA PHE A 50 -5.47 -9.10 -0.96
C PHE A 50 -4.69 -10.41 -1.19
N LEU A 51 -5.27 -11.36 -1.91
CA LEU A 51 -4.59 -12.59 -2.30
C LEU A 51 -3.38 -12.33 -3.22
N CYS A 52 -3.50 -11.41 -4.20
CA CYS A 52 -2.37 -11.00 -5.04
C CYS A 52 -1.21 -10.44 -4.21
N VAL A 53 -1.51 -9.60 -3.22
CA VAL A 53 -0.49 -9.04 -2.32
C VAL A 53 0.23 -10.15 -1.57
N ILE A 54 -0.52 -11.09 -0.97
CA ILE A 54 0.06 -12.24 -0.27
C ILE A 54 0.92 -13.09 -1.21
N ILE A 55 0.41 -13.45 -2.38
CA ILE A 55 1.12 -14.31 -3.33
C ILE A 55 2.42 -13.66 -3.81
N ILE A 56 2.38 -12.39 -4.23
CA ILE A 56 3.57 -11.68 -4.68
C ILE A 56 4.58 -11.55 -3.53
N PHE A 57 4.11 -11.21 -2.34
CA PHE A 57 4.97 -11.10 -1.17
C PHE A 57 5.63 -12.44 -0.80
N LEU A 58 4.89 -13.55 -0.86
CA LEU A 58 5.44 -14.89 -0.64
C LEU A 58 6.45 -15.27 -1.73
N ILE A 59 6.18 -14.97 -3.00
CA ILE A 59 7.13 -15.23 -4.10
C ILE A 59 8.43 -14.47 -3.85
N VAL A 60 8.38 -13.16 -3.61
CA VAL A 60 9.59 -12.36 -3.30
C VAL A 60 10.25 -12.86 -2.01
N GLY A 61 9.45 -13.20 -1.00
CA GLY A 61 9.84 -13.81 0.27
C GLY A 61 10.67 -15.08 0.11
N THR A 62 10.26 -15.96 -0.78
CA THR A 62 10.94 -17.24 -1.05
C THR A 62 12.17 -17.07 -1.94
N LEU A 63 12.14 -16.15 -2.91
CA LEU A 63 13.27 -15.91 -3.82
C LEU A 63 14.41 -15.13 -3.16
N TYR A 64 14.10 -14.17 -2.28
CA TYR A 64 15.08 -13.27 -1.66
C TYR A 64 14.89 -13.13 -0.12
N PRO A 65 14.82 -14.23 0.65
CA PRO A 65 14.50 -14.19 2.08
C PRO A 65 15.55 -13.42 2.88
N LYS A 66 16.85 -13.64 2.58
CA LYS A 66 17.96 -12.96 3.25
C LYS A 66 17.90 -11.44 3.04
N ASP A 67 17.61 -11.01 1.82
CA ASP A 67 17.64 -9.60 1.43
C ASP A 67 16.43 -8.86 2.00
N LEU A 68 15.28 -9.52 2.09
CA LEU A 68 14.11 -8.98 2.80
C LEU A 68 14.41 -8.75 4.29
N ILE A 69 15.01 -9.72 4.98
CA ILE A 69 15.34 -9.60 6.41
C ILE A 69 16.39 -8.50 6.62
N ILE A 70 17.49 -8.54 5.85
CA ILE A 70 18.56 -7.55 5.94
C ILE A 70 18.03 -6.16 5.63
N GLY A 71 17.22 -6.01 4.57
CA GLY A 71 16.61 -4.74 4.19
C GLY A 71 15.67 -4.20 5.27
N ALA A 72 14.82 -5.05 5.85
CA ALA A 72 13.93 -4.67 6.95
C ALA A 72 14.69 -4.19 8.19
N VAL A 73 15.71 -4.96 8.63
CA VAL A 73 16.56 -4.61 9.77
C VAL A 73 17.34 -3.32 9.51
N SER A 74 17.86 -3.15 8.29
CA SER A 74 18.58 -1.93 7.89
C SER A 74 17.68 -0.71 7.98
N LEU A 75 16.46 -0.80 7.45
CA LEU A 75 15.50 0.30 7.47
C LEU A 75 15.08 0.64 8.91
N ALA A 76 14.77 -0.37 9.73
CA ALA A 76 14.43 -0.19 11.14
C ALA A 76 15.59 0.49 11.91
N THR A 77 16.82 0.03 11.69
CA THR A 77 18.02 0.60 12.28
C THR A 77 18.21 2.05 11.85
N ALA A 78 18.04 2.37 10.57
CA ALA A 78 18.12 3.73 10.04
C ALA A 78 17.10 4.66 10.71
N VAL A 79 15.84 4.21 10.87
CA VAL A 79 14.78 4.98 11.55
C VAL A 79 15.14 5.24 13.02
N VAL A 80 15.62 4.22 13.73
CA VAL A 80 16.05 4.35 15.14
C VAL A 80 17.23 5.31 15.28
N LEU A 81 18.23 5.19 14.41
CA LEU A 81 19.39 6.09 14.41
C LEU A 81 18.98 7.52 14.10
N TYR A 82 18.11 7.72 13.11
CA TYR A 82 17.57 9.04 12.77
C TYR A 82 16.82 9.67 13.95
N ALA A 83 15.92 8.92 14.61
CA ALA A 83 15.21 9.39 15.80
C ALA A 83 16.17 9.75 16.95
N LYS A 84 17.21 8.95 17.18
CA LYS A 84 18.26 9.25 18.18
C LYS A 84 19.05 10.51 17.82
N ILE A 85 19.39 10.72 16.55
CA ILE A 85 20.07 11.92 16.07
C ILE A 85 19.18 13.15 16.27
N LEU A 86 17.89 13.08 15.93
CA LEU A 86 16.94 14.17 16.17
C LEU A 86 16.88 14.54 17.65
N LYS A 87 16.77 13.54 18.53
CA LYS A 87 16.77 13.76 19.99
C LYS A 87 18.09 14.36 20.48
N LYS A 88 19.25 13.87 19.99
CA LYS A 88 20.56 14.39 20.36
C LYS A 88 20.76 15.82 19.85
N ARG A 89 20.30 16.16 18.64
CA ARG A 89 20.33 17.53 18.10
C ARG A 89 19.49 18.47 18.95
N ASP A 90 18.32 18.05 19.43
CA ASP A 90 17.50 18.83 20.35
C ASP A 90 18.21 19.06 21.70
N MET A 91 18.88 18.02 22.23
CA MET A 91 19.67 18.12 23.47
C MET A 91 20.94 18.97 23.32
N MET A 92 21.66 18.88 22.19
CA MET A 92 22.88 19.67 21.93
C MET A 92 22.58 21.14 21.64
N LYS A 93 21.41 21.45 21.04
CA LYS A 93 20.91 22.83 20.98
C LYS A 93 20.70 23.42 22.38
N LYS A 94 20.45 22.59 23.39
CA LYS A 94 20.23 22.98 24.79
C LYS A 94 21.50 22.94 25.65
N HIS A 95 22.48 22.12 25.31
CA HIS A 95 23.75 21.97 26.04
C HIS A 95 24.89 21.81 25.03
N GLY A 96 25.58 22.91 24.73
CA GLY A 96 26.66 22.94 23.76
C GLY A 96 27.85 22.10 24.21
N GLN A 97 28.08 20.95 23.58
CA GLN A 97 29.38 20.28 23.68
C GLN A 97 29.71 19.40 22.48
N ALA A 98 30.99 19.48 22.07
CA ALA A 98 31.61 18.79 20.97
C ALA A 98 32.39 17.55 21.44
N SER A 99 32.30 16.47 20.67
CA SER A 99 33.27 15.38 20.65
C SER A 99 33.68 15.15 19.19
N ALA A 100 34.60 15.99 18.70
CA ALA A 100 34.82 16.22 17.27
C ALA A 100 35.61 15.10 16.55
N ASN A 101 36.36 14.25 17.26
CA ASN A 101 37.38 13.43 16.60
C ASN A 101 36.96 11.96 16.33
N LEU A 102 35.99 11.40 17.06
CA LEU A 102 35.46 10.04 16.83
C LEU A 102 34.21 10.01 15.94
N ALA A 103 33.52 11.15 15.81
CA ALA A 103 32.34 11.30 14.98
C ALA A 103 32.58 10.97 13.49
N PRO A 104 33.66 11.45 12.82
CA PRO A 104 33.84 11.19 11.38
C PRO A 104 34.13 9.71 11.06
N ILE A 105 34.87 9.00 11.92
CA ILE A 105 35.18 7.57 11.73
C ILE A 105 33.91 6.72 11.86
N GLY A 106 33.10 7.00 12.90
CA GLY A 106 31.82 6.31 13.09
C GLY A 106 30.83 6.57 11.96
N VAL A 107 30.78 7.81 11.44
CA VAL A 107 29.95 8.15 10.28
C VAL A 107 30.42 7.41 9.02
N GLY A 108 31.73 7.34 8.77
CA GLY A 108 32.28 6.60 7.64
C GLY A 108 31.92 5.11 7.65
N ALA A 109 32.04 4.44 8.81
CA ALA A 109 31.67 3.04 8.98
C ALA A 109 30.17 2.80 8.74
N ILE A 110 29.30 3.70 9.22
CA ILE A 110 27.86 3.64 8.98
C ILE A 110 27.54 3.81 7.49
N VAL A 111 28.20 4.76 6.81
CA VAL A 111 27.98 4.99 5.37
C VAL A 111 28.38 3.76 4.55
N VAL A 112 29.53 3.14 4.83
CA VAL A 112 29.97 1.91 4.14
C VAL A 112 29.01 0.75 4.42
N LEU A 113 28.56 0.59 5.67
CA LEU A 113 27.56 -0.43 6.03
C LEU A 113 26.24 -0.22 5.28
N LEU A 114 25.75 1.02 5.20
CA LEU A 114 24.52 1.36 4.47
C LEU A 114 24.66 1.13 2.97
N LEU A 115 25.81 1.45 2.37
CA LEU A 115 26.10 1.16 0.97
C LEU A 115 26.12 -0.35 0.69
N TYR A 116 26.71 -1.13 1.60
CA TYR A 116 26.73 -2.59 1.50
C TYR A 116 25.32 -3.20 1.59
N MET A 117 24.45 -2.64 2.43
CA MET A 117 23.06 -3.10 2.61
C MET A 117 22.09 -2.51 1.58
N MET A 118 22.53 -1.59 0.71
CA MET A 118 21.69 -0.87 -0.25
C MET A 118 20.91 -1.82 -1.16
N GLY A 119 21.55 -2.89 -1.63
CA GLY A 119 20.89 -3.90 -2.47
C GLY A 119 19.74 -4.58 -1.74
N SER A 120 19.96 -5.01 -0.49
CA SER A 120 18.92 -5.65 0.33
C SER A 120 17.80 -4.68 0.71
N VAL A 121 18.12 -3.41 0.98
CA VAL A 121 17.11 -2.35 1.19
C VAL A 121 16.25 -2.18 -0.05
N LEU A 122 16.84 -2.13 -1.24
CA LEU A 122 16.09 -2.01 -2.49
C LEU A 122 15.18 -3.22 -2.73
N VAL A 123 15.68 -4.44 -2.48
CA VAL A 123 14.86 -5.66 -2.56
C VAL A 123 13.70 -5.63 -1.57
N PHE A 124 13.94 -5.18 -0.34
CA PHE A 124 12.86 -5.04 0.65
C PHE A 124 11.80 -4.02 0.22
N LEU A 125 12.22 -2.83 -0.20
CA LEU A 125 11.32 -1.79 -0.70
C LEU A 125 10.53 -2.27 -1.92
N TRP A 126 11.18 -2.97 -2.85
CA TRP A 126 10.53 -3.55 -4.02
C TRP A 126 9.54 -4.66 -3.64
N GLY A 127 9.89 -5.52 -2.68
CA GLY A 127 9.01 -6.58 -2.19
C GLY A 127 7.71 -6.06 -1.57
N VAL A 128 7.75 -4.88 -0.95
CA VAL A 128 6.55 -4.18 -0.43
C VAL A 128 5.83 -3.41 -1.53
N THR A 129 6.58 -2.71 -2.39
CA THR A 129 6.02 -1.78 -3.39
C THR A 129 5.40 -2.50 -4.59
N MET A 130 6.02 -3.58 -5.07
CA MET A 130 5.55 -4.35 -6.23
C MET A 130 4.09 -4.80 -6.12
N PRO A 131 3.66 -5.47 -5.03
CA PRO A 131 2.28 -5.89 -4.93
C PRO A 131 1.30 -4.71 -4.98
N LEU A 132 1.64 -3.57 -4.38
CA LEU A 132 0.82 -2.36 -4.46
C LEU A 132 0.73 -1.81 -5.88
N VAL A 133 1.87 -1.75 -6.60
CA VAL A 133 1.90 -1.32 -8.00
C VAL A 133 1.05 -2.23 -8.87
N VAL A 134 1.10 -3.56 -8.67
CA VAL A 134 0.27 -4.51 -9.43
C VAL A 134 -1.22 -4.29 -9.16
N VAL A 135 -1.62 -4.13 -7.89
CA VAL A 135 -3.02 -3.83 -7.52
C VAL A 135 -3.50 -2.53 -8.18
N LEU A 136 -2.70 -1.47 -8.07
CA LEU A 136 -3.03 -0.16 -8.67
C LEU A 136 -3.09 -0.25 -10.19
N LEU A 137 -2.09 -0.83 -10.84
CA LEU A 137 -2.06 -1.00 -12.29
C LEU A 137 -3.27 -1.78 -12.79
N HIS A 138 -3.61 -2.89 -12.12
CA HIS A 138 -4.80 -3.66 -12.44
C HIS A 138 -6.08 -2.82 -12.24
N SER A 139 -6.20 -2.08 -11.13
CA SER A 139 -7.38 -1.25 -10.85
C SER A 139 -7.56 -0.07 -11.82
N ILE A 140 -6.47 0.52 -12.30
CA ILE A 140 -6.47 1.68 -13.21
C ILE A 140 -6.73 1.22 -14.65
N CYS A 141 -6.08 0.14 -15.08
CA CYS A 141 -6.17 -0.33 -16.46
C CYS A 141 -7.46 -1.10 -16.72
N ARG A 142 -8.03 -1.79 -15.72
CA ARG A 142 -9.23 -2.60 -15.93
C ARG A 142 -10.46 -1.74 -16.18
N LYS A 143 -11.15 -1.96 -17.29
CA LYS A 143 -12.42 -1.29 -17.58
C LYS A 143 -13.51 -1.71 -16.60
N ARG A 144 -14.43 -0.78 -16.34
CA ARG A 144 -15.63 -1.02 -15.52
C ARG A 144 -16.55 -2.02 -16.24
N ASN A 145 -16.66 -3.25 -15.74
CA ASN A 145 -17.64 -4.21 -16.23
C ASN A 145 -19.03 -3.97 -15.59
N LEU A 146 -20.11 -4.40 -16.24
CA LEU A 146 -21.48 -4.22 -15.72
C LEU A 146 -21.71 -4.99 -14.41
N LYS A 147 -21.04 -6.14 -14.24
CA LYS A 147 -21.07 -6.95 -13.00
C LYS A 147 -20.56 -6.17 -11.79
N ASN A 148 -19.50 -5.38 -11.97
CA ASN A 148 -18.92 -4.48 -10.97
C ASN A 148 -19.93 -3.39 -10.58
N LYS A 149 -20.65 -2.79 -11.55
CA LYS A 149 -21.72 -1.84 -11.24
C LYS A 149 -22.83 -2.45 -10.38
N PHE A 150 -23.37 -3.61 -10.77
CA PHE A 150 -24.47 -4.25 -10.04
C PHE A 150 -24.06 -4.71 -8.65
N ALA A 151 -22.86 -5.27 -8.52
CA ALA A 151 -22.32 -5.65 -7.23
C ALA A 151 -22.14 -4.43 -6.32
N ASN A 152 -21.58 -3.32 -6.82
CA ASN A 152 -21.39 -2.11 -6.00
C ASN A 152 -22.71 -1.49 -5.56
N VAL A 153 -23.76 -1.56 -6.39
CA VAL A 153 -25.12 -1.14 -5.98
C VAL A 153 -25.66 -2.05 -4.88
N SER A 154 -25.46 -3.37 -4.98
CA SER A 154 -25.86 -4.31 -3.92
C SER A 154 -25.12 -4.05 -2.60
N GLU A 155 -23.84 -3.75 -2.66
CA GLU A 155 -23.01 -3.51 -1.47
C GLU A 155 -23.41 -2.22 -0.74
N MET A 156 -23.93 -1.20 -1.45
CA MET A 156 -24.46 0.03 -0.84
C MET A 156 -25.62 -0.22 0.15
N PHE A 157 -26.43 -1.26 -0.11
CA PHE A 157 -27.57 -1.60 0.74
C PHE A 157 -27.20 -2.54 1.89
N LYS A 158 -25.95 -2.99 1.97
CA LYS A 158 -25.52 -3.81 3.10
C LYS A 158 -25.36 -2.94 4.35
N GLU A 159 -25.77 -3.52 5.48
CA GLU A 159 -25.63 -2.89 6.79
C GLU A 159 -24.16 -2.81 7.26
N ARG A 160 -23.28 -3.65 6.69
CA ARG A 160 -21.89 -3.80 7.11
C ARG A 160 -20.93 -3.38 6.00
N PRO A 161 -20.10 -2.35 6.22
CA PRO A 161 -19.10 -1.93 5.25
C PRO A 161 -17.94 -2.93 5.15
N THR A 162 -17.23 -2.90 4.02
CA THR A 162 -16.03 -3.73 3.84
C THR A 162 -14.78 -2.99 4.34
N PRO A 163 -13.68 -3.70 4.65
CA PRO A 163 -12.43 -3.04 5.04
C PRO A 163 -11.95 -2.02 3.99
N MET A 164 -12.10 -2.33 2.71
CA MET A 164 -11.67 -1.44 1.64
C MET A 164 -12.57 -0.23 1.49
N SER A 165 -13.88 -0.35 1.72
CA SER A 165 -14.77 0.82 1.71
C SER A 165 -14.45 1.77 2.86
N ILE A 166 -14.10 1.24 4.04
CA ILE A 166 -13.62 2.04 5.18
C ILE A 166 -12.32 2.76 4.84
N MET A 167 -11.33 2.04 4.30
CA MET A 167 -10.04 2.66 3.92
C MET A 167 -10.23 3.77 2.87
N LEU A 168 -11.05 3.53 1.85
CA LEU A 168 -11.32 4.52 0.80
C LEU A 168 -12.08 5.72 1.33
N ALA A 169 -13.03 5.52 2.26
CA ALA A 169 -13.71 6.62 2.94
C ALA A 169 -12.75 7.49 3.74
N THR A 170 -11.82 6.87 4.48
CA THR A 170 -10.77 7.63 5.18
C THR A 170 -9.86 8.41 4.22
N ILE A 171 -9.58 7.87 3.03
CA ILE A 171 -8.76 8.55 2.01
C ILE A 171 -9.51 9.72 1.36
N GLN A 172 -10.83 9.60 1.20
CA GLN A 172 -11.68 10.61 0.57
C GLN A 172 -12.30 11.60 1.55
N ASP A 173 -12.03 11.44 2.85
CA ASP A 173 -12.61 12.24 3.93
C ASP A 173 -14.15 12.13 3.99
N GLU A 174 -14.67 10.93 3.71
CA GLU A 174 -16.09 10.61 3.76
C GLU A 174 -16.52 10.17 5.16
N GLU A 175 -17.63 10.72 5.66
CA GLU A 175 -18.15 10.45 7.01
C GLU A 175 -18.76 9.03 7.12
N ASP A 176 -19.45 8.58 6.07
CA ASP A 176 -20.01 7.23 5.97
C ASP A 176 -19.24 6.39 4.94
N PRO A 177 -18.66 5.23 5.32
CA PRO A 177 -18.00 4.31 4.39
C PRO A 177 -18.83 3.87 3.18
N ARG A 178 -20.15 4.00 3.25
CA ARG A 178 -21.09 3.65 2.18
C ARG A 178 -21.20 4.72 1.09
N ASP A 179 -20.79 5.96 1.37
CA ASP A 179 -20.83 7.05 0.38
C ASP A 179 -19.84 6.83 -0.77
N ILE A 180 -18.81 6.01 -0.54
CA ILE A 180 -17.90 5.53 -1.59
C ILE A 180 -18.63 4.83 -2.75
N TYR A 181 -19.72 4.11 -2.48
CA TYR A 181 -20.53 3.45 -3.53
C TYR A 181 -21.40 4.43 -4.33
N ARG A 182 -21.63 5.65 -3.82
CA ARG A 182 -22.34 6.72 -4.54
C ARG A 182 -21.40 7.43 -5.51
N ILE A 183 -20.19 7.75 -5.06
CA ILE A 183 -19.13 8.40 -5.85
C ILE A 183 -18.74 7.53 -7.04
N SER A 184 -18.65 6.22 -6.82
CA SER A 184 -18.26 5.27 -7.87
C SER A 184 -19.29 5.12 -9.02
N ARG A 185 -20.50 5.67 -8.86
CA ARG A 185 -21.59 5.58 -9.85
C ARG A 185 -21.44 6.61 -10.97
N ASN A 186 -21.02 7.84 -10.61
CA ASN A 186 -20.79 8.94 -11.55
C ASN A 186 -19.59 8.66 -12.46
#